data_AF-A0A2V9HBM3-F1
#
_entry.id   AF-A0A2V9HBM3-F1
#
_cell.length_a   1.000
_cell.length_b   1.000
_cell.length_c   1.000
_cell.angle_alpha   90.00
_cell.angle_beta   90.00
_cell.angle_gamma   90.00
#
_symmetry.space_group_name_H-M   'P 1'
#
loop_
_entity.id
_entity.type
_entity.pdbx_description
1 polymer ?
#
loop_
_entity_poly.entity_id
_entity_poly.type
_entity_poly.pdbx_seq_one_letter_code
_entity_poly.pdbx_strand_id
1 'polypeptide(L)'
;MTTDNSPKALYQKIWDSHVVREEPGQPSIIYIDRHLIHEGTSPQAFAGLRAEGRKVRRPDLTFAVMDHSVSTTDRTLPILDNDAKLQFEALEKNCREAGVRLFDMNSKNQGIVHIIGPELGITQPGQTIVCGDSHTSTHGAFGTLAFGIGTSEVEHVLATQCLVQSRSKMLHILVHGKRPKGVTAKDLI
;
A
#
# COMPACT_ATOMS: atom_id res chain seq x y z
N MET A 1 12.97 6.10 31.14
CA MET A 1 11.77 6.00 30.27
C MET A 1 10.60 5.66 31.16
N THR A 2 9.74 6.62 31.48
CA THR A 2 8.47 6.34 32.16
C THR A 2 7.58 5.63 31.15
N THR A 3 7.32 4.34 31.35
CA THR A 3 6.29 3.63 30.58
C THR A 3 4.95 4.24 30.97
N ASP A 4 4.45 5.14 30.13
CA ASP A 4 3.07 5.57 30.22
C ASP A 4 2.18 4.34 30.06
N ASN A 5 1.56 3.93 31.17
CA ASN A 5 0.74 2.74 31.28
C ASN A 5 -0.73 3.01 30.91
N SER A 6 -1.00 4.18 30.32
CA SER A 6 -2.33 4.53 29.83
C SER A 6 -2.79 3.57 28.72
N PRO A 7 -4.07 3.17 28.70
CA PRO A 7 -4.61 2.33 27.63
C PRO A 7 -4.42 2.99 26.26
N LYS A 8 -3.78 2.28 25.32
CA LYS A 8 -3.55 2.75 23.95
C LYS A 8 -4.57 2.17 22.98
N ALA A 9 -5.06 3.00 22.05
CA ALA A 9 -5.83 2.55 20.90
C ALA A 9 -4.97 1.71 19.94
N LEU A 10 -5.61 0.91 19.08
CA LEU A 10 -4.92 0.10 18.07
C LEU A 10 -3.96 0.95 17.22
N TYR A 11 -4.44 2.09 16.71
CA TYR A 11 -3.63 3.04 15.95
C TYR A 11 -2.35 3.45 16.68
N GLN A 12 -2.46 3.83 17.95
CA GLN A 12 -1.31 4.25 18.75
C GLN A 12 -0.31 3.12 18.96
N LYS A 13 -0.79 1.90 19.23
CA LYS A 13 0.08 0.74 19.41
C LYS A 13 0.89 0.44 18.15
N ILE A 14 0.22 0.40 16.99
CA ILE A 14 0.89 0.17 15.71
C ILE A 14 1.86 1.31 15.43
N TRP A 15 1.40 2.56 15.50
CA TRP A 15 2.26 3.72 15.27
C TRP A 15 3.52 3.71 16.14
N ASP A 16 3.37 3.58 17.46
CA ASP A 16 4.49 3.66 18.41
C ASP A 16 5.51 2.54 18.16
N SER A 17 5.09 1.36 17.68
CA SER A 17 5.99 0.27 17.32
C SER A 17 6.73 0.46 15.99
N HIS A 18 6.31 1.42 15.15
CA HIS A 18 6.88 1.66 13.82
C HIS A 18 7.62 3.00 13.71
N VAL A 19 7.65 3.82 14.75
CA VAL A 19 8.46 5.04 14.75
C VAL A 19 9.94 4.68 14.64
N VAL A 20 10.57 5.18 13.58
CA VAL A 20 12.01 5.12 13.35
C VAL A 20 12.70 6.35 13.93
N ARG A 21 12.08 7.52 13.79
CA ARG A 21 12.61 8.79 14.28
C ARG A 21 11.48 9.76 14.60
N GLU A 22 11.61 10.45 15.73
CA GLU A 22 10.71 11.53 16.14
C GLU A 22 11.56 12.74 16.56
N GLU A 23 11.15 13.94 16.14
CA GLU A 23 11.77 15.20 16.54
C GLU A 23 10.69 16.21 16.96
N PRO A 24 10.93 17.03 18.01
CA PRO A 24 9.97 18.04 18.42
C PRO A 24 9.62 19.01 17.29
N GLY A 25 8.33 19.15 17.01
CA GLY A 25 7.82 20.09 15.99
C GLY A 25 7.97 19.62 14.54
N GLN A 26 8.46 18.40 14.29
CA GLN A 26 8.55 17.81 12.96
C GLN A 26 7.67 16.56 12.84
N PRO A 27 7.22 16.19 11.62
CA PRO A 27 6.57 14.90 11.41
C PRO A 27 7.52 13.73 11.76
N SER A 28 6.95 12.62 12.22
CA SER A 28 7.72 11.42 12.53
C SER A 28 8.17 10.72 11.25
N ILE A 29 9.22 9.90 11.33
CA ILE A 29 9.55 8.91 10.31
C ILE A 29 9.07 7.56 10.82
N ILE A 30 8.22 6.88 10.05
CA ILE A 30 7.74 5.54 10.36
C ILE A 30 8.27 4.51 9.36
N TYR A 31 8.49 3.30 9.83
CA TYR A 31 8.84 2.15 9.00
C TYR A 31 7.59 1.60 8.31
N ILE A 32 7.73 1.17 7.06
CA ILE A 32 6.66 0.57 6.26
C ILE A 32 6.89 -0.95 6.16
N ASP A 33 5.98 -1.77 6.67
CA ASP A 33 6.13 -3.23 6.59
C ASP A 33 5.86 -3.78 5.19
N ARG A 34 4.85 -3.22 4.50
CA ARG A 34 4.47 -3.65 3.16
C ARG A 34 4.23 -2.46 2.26
N HIS A 35 4.85 -2.49 1.10
CA HIS A 35 4.61 -1.53 0.04
C HIS A 35 3.92 -2.25 -1.13
N LEU A 36 2.67 -1.91 -1.39
CA LEU A 36 1.95 -2.41 -2.57
C LEU A 36 2.11 -1.38 -3.68
N ILE A 37 2.30 -1.83 -4.91
CA ILE A 37 2.50 -0.95 -6.06
C ILE A 37 1.72 -1.48 -7.27
N HIS A 38 1.34 -0.58 -8.18
CA HIS A 38 0.55 -0.90 -9.37
C HIS A 38 0.98 -0.05 -10.57
N GLU A 39 0.46 -0.32 -11.76
CA GLU A 39 0.96 0.27 -13.01
C GLU A 39 0.72 1.78 -13.12
N GLY A 40 -0.30 2.31 -12.44
CA GLY A 40 -0.75 3.69 -12.64
C GLY A 40 0.19 4.75 -12.07
N THR A 41 0.78 4.48 -10.89
CA THR A 41 1.58 5.48 -10.15
C THR A 41 3.07 5.11 -10.05
N SER A 42 3.38 3.82 -10.08
CA SER A 42 4.71 3.30 -9.77
C SER A 42 5.78 3.56 -10.84
N PRO A 43 5.49 3.53 -12.16
CA PRO A 43 6.51 3.76 -13.19
C PRO A 43 7.29 5.06 -13.01
N GLN A 44 6.61 6.13 -12.60
CA GLN A 44 7.24 7.43 -12.34
C GLN A 44 8.17 7.38 -11.12
N ALA A 45 7.76 6.71 -10.04
CA ALA A 45 8.60 6.54 -8.85
C ALA A 45 9.91 5.77 -9.15
N PHE A 46 9.84 4.69 -9.95
CA PHE A 46 11.04 3.98 -10.40
C PHE A 46 11.95 4.84 -11.30
N ALA A 47 11.36 5.70 -12.14
CA ALA A 47 12.13 6.63 -12.96
C ALA A 47 12.89 7.64 -12.10
N GLY A 48 12.26 8.17 -11.05
CA GLY A 48 12.91 9.05 -10.06
C GLY A 48 14.10 8.39 -9.36
N LEU A 49 13.93 7.15 -8.88
CA LEU A 49 15.04 6.38 -8.31
C LEU A 49 16.23 6.25 -9.27
N ARG A 50 15.96 5.90 -10.54
CA ARG A 50 17.02 5.77 -11.55
C ARG A 50 17.72 7.08 -11.83
N ALA A 51 16.98 8.18 -11.95
CA ALA A 51 17.55 9.50 -12.17
C ALA A 51 18.50 9.90 -11.04
N GLU A 52 18.17 9.52 -9.81
CA GLU A 52 18.96 9.76 -8.60
C GLU A 52 20.03 8.69 -8.31
N GLY A 53 20.17 7.68 -9.18
CA GLY A 53 21.12 6.58 -8.97
C GLY A 53 20.81 5.68 -7.77
N ARG A 54 19.55 5.66 -7.30
CA ARG A 54 19.08 4.90 -6.14
C ARG A 54 18.55 3.53 -6.56
N LYS A 55 18.61 2.58 -5.62
CA LYS A 55 18.04 1.23 -5.76
C LYS A 55 16.84 1.07 -4.83
N VAL A 56 15.95 0.13 -5.15
CA VAL A 56 14.89 -0.28 -4.23
C VAL A 56 15.51 -0.90 -2.97
N ARG A 57 15.13 -0.40 -1.80
CA ARG A 57 15.71 -0.77 -0.50
C ARG A 57 15.28 -2.15 -0.01
N ARG A 58 13.99 -2.48 -0.14
CA ARG A 58 13.40 -3.76 0.28
C ARG A 58 12.47 -4.33 -0.80
N PRO A 59 13.03 -4.89 -1.89
CA PRO A 59 12.22 -5.56 -2.90
C PRO A 59 11.46 -6.77 -2.34
N ASP A 60 11.93 -7.37 -1.24
CA ASP A 60 11.29 -8.47 -0.52
C ASP A 60 10.02 -8.07 0.26
N LEU A 61 9.85 -6.77 0.54
CA LEU A 61 8.68 -6.20 1.22
C LEU A 61 7.77 -5.40 0.28
N THR A 62 8.12 -5.36 -1.00
CA THR A 62 7.36 -4.65 -2.05
C THR A 62 6.68 -5.66 -2.96
N PHE A 63 5.39 -5.45 -3.23
CA PHE A 63 4.58 -6.34 -4.06
C PHE A 63 3.85 -5.54 -5.13
N ALA A 64 4.03 -5.94 -6.38
CA ALA A 64 3.43 -5.30 -7.54
C ALA A 64 2.29 -6.14 -8.11
N VAL A 65 1.26 -5.47 -8.62
CA VAL A 65 0.20 -6.10 -9.42
C VAL A 65 -0.20 -5.19 -10.57
N MET A 66 -0.72 -5.78 -11.64
CA MET A 66 -1.41 -5.07 -12.73
C MET A 66 -2.91 -5.22 -12.53
N ASP A 67 -3.64 -4.14 -12.25
CA ASP A 67 -5.08 -4.24 -11.93
C ASP A 67 -5.96 -3.07 -12.37
N HIS A 68 -5.44 -1.88 -12.65
CA HIS A 68 -6.26 -0.69 -12.97
C HIS A 68 -6.73 -0.66 -14.43
N SER A 69 -5.90 -1.08 -15.40
CA SER A 69 -6.23 -1.00 -16.84
C SER A 69 -6.38 -2.37 -17.51
N VAL A 70 -6.80 -3.38 -16.73
CA VAL A 70 -7.04 -4.74 -17.22
C VAL A 70 -8.38 -4.80 -17.96
N SER A 71 -8.39 -5.40 -19.15
CA SER A 71 -9.61 -5.64 -19.93
C SER A 71 -10.64 -6.45 -19.14
N THR A 72 -11.89 -5.98 -19.10
CA THR A 72 -13.01 -6.64 -18.42
C THR A 72 -13.72 -7.69 -19.25
N THR A 73 -13.35 -7.85 -20.54
CA THR A 73 -13.96 -8.80 -21.48
C THR A 73 -13.02 -9.92 -21.83
N ASP A 74 -12.03 -9.64 -22.68
CA ASP A 74 -11.02 -10.59 -23.14
C ASP A 74 -9.63 -10.06 -22.82
N ARG A 75 -8.91 -10.82 -22.00
CA ARG A 75 -7.55 -10.51 -21.53
C ARG A 75 -6.47 -10.91 -22.52
N THR A 76 -6.82 -11.67 -23.56
CA THR A 76 -5.90 -12.06 -24.64
C THR A 76 -5.77 -10.97 -25.70
N LEU A 77 -6.69 -10.01 -25.70
CA LEU A 77 -6.65 -8.88 -26.62
C LEU A 77 -5.51 -7.92 -26.26
N PRO A 78 -4.91 -7.26 -27.28
CA PRO A 78 -3.91 -6.24 -27.03
C PRO A 78 -4.51 -5.05 -26.27
N ILE A 79 -3.70 -4.46 -25.38
CA ILE A 79 -4.03 -3.17 -24.75
C ILE A 79 -3.99 -2.10 -25.83
N LEU A 80 -5.16 -1.58 -26.23
CA LEU A 80 -5.30 -0.58 -27.29
C LEU A 80 -4.91 0.82 -26.84
N ASP A 81 -5.06 1.11 -25.54
CA ASP A 81 -4.61 2.36 -24.95
C ASP A 81 -3.08 2.34 -24.80
N ASN A 82 -2.42 3.24 -25.52
CA ASN A 82 -0.96 3.32 -25.53
C ASN A 82 -0.39 3.71 -24.17
N ASP A 83 -1.07 4.56 -23.40
CA ASP A 83 -0.59 5.01 -22.09
C ASP A 83 -0.67 3.85 -21.09
N ALA A 84 -1.80 3.12 -21.08
CA ALA A 84 -1.95 1.92 -20.26
C ALA A 84 -0.90 0.86 -20.64
N LYS A 85 -0.68 0.64 -21.95
CA LYS A 85 0.34 -0.30 -22.43
C LYS A 85 1.74 0.07 -21.92
N LEU A 86 2.12 1.34 -22.02
CA LEU A 86 3.42 1.82 -21.54
C LEU A 86 3.56 1.68 -20.02
N GLN A 87 2.50 1.90 -19.25
CA GLN A 87 2.49 1.70 -17.80
C GLN A 87 2.74 0.23 -17.43
N PHE A 88 2.10 -0.71 -18.12
CA PHE A 88 2.28 -2.15 -17.91
C PHE A 88 3.72 -2.57 -18.23
N GLU A 89 4.22 -2.21 -19.41
CA GLU A 89 5.59 -2.51 -19.85
C GLU A 89 6.63 -1.91 -18.89
N ALA A 90 6.40 -0.67 -18.44
CA ALA A 90 7.27 0.00 -17.49
C ALA A 90 7.27 -0.71 -16.13
N LEU A 91 6.11 -1.05 -15.57
CA LEU A 91 6.03 -1.77 -14.30
C LEU A 91 6.73 -3.12 -14.37
N GLU A 92 6.50 -3.89 -15.44
CA GLU A 92 7.13 -5.20 -15.64
C GLU A 92 8.66 -5.08 -15.68
N LYS A 93 9.17 -4.15 -16.50
CA LYS A 93 10.60 -3.88 -16.60
C LYS A 93 11.19 -3.46 -15.24
N ASN A 94 10.53 -2.53 -14.57
CA ASN A 94 10.97 -2.02 -13.27
C ASN A 94 11.05 -3.13 -12.21
N CYS A 95 10.02 -3.98 -12.14
CA CYS A 95 9.97 -5.06 -11.18
C CYS A 95 11.06 -6.10 -11.44
N ARG A 96 11.28 -6.46 -12.71
CA ARG A 96 12.34 -7.38 -13.14
C ARG A 96 13.73 -6.84 -12.80
N GLU A 97 13.99 -5.56 -13.07
CA GLU A 97 15.28 -4.92 -12.77
C GLU A 97 15.54 -4.75 -11.27
N ALA A 98 14.49 -4.46 -10.49
CA ALA A 98 14.60 -4.24 -9.04
C ALA A 98 14.47 -5.51 -8.20
N GLY A 99 14.07 -6.64 -8.80
CA GLY A 99 13.77 -7.88 -8.08
C GLY A 99 12.47 -7.83 -7.26
N VAL A 100 11.54 -6.95 -7.62
CA VAL A 100 10.23 -6.83 -6.96
C VAL A 100 9.29 -7.92 -7.47
N ARG A 101 8.54 -8.56 -6.58
CA ARG A 101 7.55 -9.57 -6.96
C ARG A 101 6.38 -8.92 -7.69
N LEU A 102 6.14 -9.33 -8.92
CA LEU A 102 5.01 -8.87 -9.75
C LEU A 102 4.00 -9.99 -9.96
N PHE A 103 2.74 -9.72 -9.65
CA PHE A 103 1.58 -10.50 -10.09
C PHE A 103 1.08 -9.92 -11.41
N ASP A 104 1.71 -10.35 -12.50
CA ASP A 104 1.42 -9.87 -13.86
C ASP A 104 0.07 -10.38 -14.38
N MET A 105 -0.26 -9.99 -15.61
CA MET A 105 -1.48 -10.38 -16.32
C MET A 105 -1.70 -11.89 -16.50
N ASN A 106 -0.66 -12.72 -16.36
CA ASN A 106 -0.75 -14.17 -16.51
C ASN A 106 -0.68 -14.90 -15.15
N SER A 107 -0.41 -14.18 -14.07
CA SER A 107 -0.36 -14.72 -12.72
C SER A 107 -1.75 -15.14 -12.25
N LYS A 108 -1.86 -16.38 -11.74
CA LYS A 108 -3.07 -16.87 -11.07
C LYS A 108 -3.44 -16.09 -9.80
N ASN A 109 -2.48 -15.32 -9.27
CA ASN A 109 -2.62 -14.51 -8.07
C ASN A 109 -2.83 -13.02 -8.41
N GLN A 110 -3.01 -12.68 -9.70
CA GLN A 110 -3.36 -11.31 -10.10
C GLN A 110 -4.84 -11.06 -9.82
N GLY A 111 -5.12 -9.85 -9.33
CA GLY A 111 -6.44 -9.36 -8.95
C GLY A 111 -6.30 -7.93 -8.42
N ILE A 112 -7.38 -7.34 -7.92
CA ILE A 112 -7.34 -5.98 -7.37
C ILE A 112 -6.35 -5.92 -6.20
N VAL A 113 -5.47 -4.92 -6.17
CA VAL A 113 -4.34 -4.82 -5.22
C VAL A 113 -4.76 -4.99 -3.76
N HIS A 114 -5.92 -4.42 -3.39
CA HIS A 114 -6.46 -4.47 -2.03
C HIS A 114 -7.21 -5.77 -1.70
N ILE A 115 -7.48 -6.61 -2.69
CA ILE A 115 -8.08 -7.95 -2.53
C ILE A 115 -6.96 -8.99 -2.40
N ILE A 116 -5.97 -8.95 -3.29
CA ILE A 116 -4.90 -9.96 -3.28
C ILE A 116 -4.01 -9.83 -2.04
N GLY A 117 -3.84 -8.62 -1.49
CA GLY A 117 -2.98 -8.40 -0.32
C GLY A 117 -3.39 -9.29 0.86
N PRO A 118 -4.66 -9.24 1.30
CA PRO A 118 -5.16 -10.16 2.31
C PRO A 118 -5.21 -11.63 1.85
N GLU A 119 -5.70 -11.92 0.63
CA GLU A 119 -5.86 -13.31 0.15
C GLU A 119 -4.53 -14.08 0.11
N LEU A 120 -3.44 -13.40 -0.22
CA LEU A 120 -2.09 -13.97 -0.30
C LEU A 120 -1.33 -13.90 1.03
N GLY A 121 -1.96 -13.42 2.10
CA GLY A 121 -1.34 -13.27 3.41
C GLY A 121 -0.25 -12.19 3.48
N ILE A 122 -0.20 -11.27 2.50
CA ILE A 122 0.72 -10.13 2.50
C ILE A 122 0.31 -9.16 3.62
N THR A 123 -0.99 -8.94 3.76
CA THR A 123 -1.62 -8.15 4.83
C THR A 123 -1.76 -8.99 6.09
N GLN A 124 -1.09 -8.57 7.16
CA GLN A 124 -1.14 -9.23 8.48
C GLN A 124 -1.37 -8.19 9.59
N PRO A 125 -2.05 -8.57 10.69
CA PRO A 125 -2.32 -7.65 11.80
C PRO A 125 -1.05 -6.97 12.34
N GLY A 126 -1.19 -5.71 12.73
CA GLY A 126 -0.12 -4.91 13.30
C GLY A 126 0.82 -4.24 12.30
N GLN A 127 0.68 -4.51 10.99
CA GLN A 127 1.55 -3.93 9.97
C GLN A 127 1.25 -2.47 9.66
N THR A 128 2.26 -1.75 9.16
CA THR A 128 2.10 -0.54 8.35
C THR A 128 2.12 -0.89 6.85
N ILE A 129 1.08 -0.47 6.11
CA ILE A 129 0.92 -0.80 4.68
C ILE A 129 0.61 0.46 3.88
N VAL A 130 1.33 0.66 2.78
CA VAL A 130 1.10 1.80 1.88
C VAL A 130 1.02 1.36 0.44
N CYS A 131 0.29 2.12 -0.37
CA CYS A 131 0.20 1.95 -1.81
C CYS A 131 -0.08 3.30 -2.47
N GLY A 132 0.31 3.46 -3.74
CA GLY A 132 -0.09 4.58 -4.59
C GLY A 132 -1.59 4.66 -4.92
N ASP A 133 -2.45 4.03 -4.12
CA ASP A 133 -3.90 3.94 -4.30
C ASP A 133 -4.64 4.49 -3.07
N SER A 134 -5.71 5.26 -3.28
CA SER A 134 -6.47 5.91 -2.22
C SER A 134 -7.25 4.92 -1.32
N HIS A 135 -7.54 3.72 -1.79
CA HIS A 135 -8.33 2.71 -1.09
C HIS A 135 -7.49 1.76 -0.22
N THR A 136 -6.20 2.06 -0.02
CA THR A 136 -5.29 1.28 0.83
C THR A 136 -5.78 1.13 2.28
N SER A 137 -6.66 2.01 2.74
CA SER A 137 -7.34 1.88 4.04
C SER A 137 -8.13 0.57 4.20
N THR A 138 -8.48 -0.10 3.09
CA THR A 138 -9.11 -1.43 3.06
C THR A 138 -8.37 -2.45 3.92
N HIS A 139 -7.03 -2.42 3.93
CA HIS A 139 -6.22 -3.35 4.71
C HIS A 139 -6.41 -3.18 6.23
N GLY A 140 -6.89 -2.01 6.68
CA GLY A 140 -7.21 -1.74 8.08
C GLY A 140 -8.25 -2.69 8.68
N ALA A 141 -9.08 -3.35 7.84
CA ALA A 141 -9.98 -4.42 8.27
C ALA A 141 -9.25 -5.60 8.95
N PHE A 142 -7.95 -5.76 8.69
CA PHE A 142 -7.08 -6.78 9.28
C PHE A 142 -6.28 -6.27 10.48
N GLY A 143 -6.62 -5.10 11.01
CA GLY A 143 -5.92 -4.51 12.16
C GLY A 143 -4.54 -3.96 11.81
N THR A 144 -4.40 -3.37 10.62
CA THR A 144 -3.18 -2.69 10.16
C THR A 144 -3.34 -1.18 10.22
N LEU A 145 -2.22 -0.46 10.19
CA LEU A 145 -2.19 0.96 9.84
C LEU A 145 -1.91 1.08 8.34
N ALA A 146 -2.95 1.25 7.54
CA ALA A 146 -2.83 1.26 6.08
C ALA A 146 -3.45 2.51 5.44
N PHE A 147 -2.73 3.13 4.50
CA PHE A 147 -3.15 4.39 3.89
C PHE A 147 -2.50 4.60 2.52
N GLY A 148 -3.22 5.34 1.65
CA GLY A 148 -2.74 5.69 0.33
C GLY A 148 -1.67 6.79 0.38
N ILE A 149 -0.74 6.75 -0.57
CA ILE A 149 0.38 7.70 -0.66
C ILE A 149 0.53 8.24 -2.07
N GLY A 150 1.15 9.41 -2.22
CA GLY A 150 1.41 10.00 -3.54
C GLY A 150 2.62 9.38 -4.24
N THR A 151 2.80 9.65 -5.54
CA THR A 151 3.93 9.12 -6.33
C THR A 151 5.31 9.46 -5.73
N SER A 152 5.50 10.68 -5.22
CA SER A 152 6.76 11.07 -4.56
C SER A 152 7.02 10.28 -3.28
N GLU A 153 5.96 9.90 -2.57
CA GLU A 153 6.06 9.05 -1.38
C GLU A 153 6.29 7.59 -1.76
N VAL A 154 5.71 7.09 -2.86
CA VAL A 154 6.04 5.76 -3.42
C VAL A 154 7.54 5.68 -3.70
N GLU A 155 8.12 6.70 -4.35
CA GLU A 155 9.57 6.77 -4.55
C GLU A 155 10.34 6.75 -3.23
N HIS A 156 9.89 7.54 -2.24
CA HIS A 156 10.51 7.58 -0.93
C HIS A 156 10.52 6.19 -0.27
N VAL A 157 9.38 5.52 -0.21
CA VAL A 157 9.28 4.18 0.38
C VAL A 157 10.13 3.17 -0.37
N LEU A 158 10.16 3.22 -1.72
CA LEU A 158 11.07 2.38 -2.49
C LEU A 158 12.55 2.65 -2.13
N ALA A 159 12.94 3.92 -1.92
CA ALA A 159 14.32 4.30 -1.61
C ALA A 159 14.75 3.97 -0.17
N THR A 160 13.84 4.01 0.81
CA THR A 160 14.22 3.99 2.23
C THR A 160 13.49 2.94 3.07
N GLN A 161 12.35 2.42 2.60
CA GLN A 161 11.37 1.64 3.37
C GLN A 161 10.74 2.40 4.55
N CYS A 162 10.87 3.72 4.56
CA CYS A 162 10.29 4.60 5.57
C CYS A 162 9.47 5.70 4.92
N LEU A 163 8.61 6.33 5.72
CA LEU A 163 7.84 7.48 5.28
C LEU A 163 7.76 8.54 6.38
N VAL A 164 7.80 9.80 5.97
CA VAL A 164 7.57 10.95 6.84
C VAL A 164 6.06 11.12 7.00
N GLN A 165 5.55 11.01 8.23
CA GLN A 165 4.13 11.07 8.52
C GLN A 165 3.83 11.83 9.82
N SER A 166 2.73 12.58 9.81
CA SER A 166 2.18 13.19 11.01
C SER A 166 1.14 12.26 11.63
N ARG A 167 1.07 12.24 12.97
CA ARG A 167 0.02 11.45 13.65
C ARG A 167 -1.36 11.99 13.27
N SER A 168 -2.24 11.10 12.85
CA SER A 168 -3.65 11.41 12.61
C SER A 168 -4.45 11.48 13.91
N LYS A 169 -5.51 12.28 13.93
CA LYS A 169 -6.51 12.23 14.99
C LYS A 169 -7.31 10.93 14.87
N MET A 170 -7.69 10.36 16.01
CA MET A 170 -8.46 9.13 16.05
C MET A 170 -9.94 9.43 16.25
N LEU A 171 -10.80 8.77 15.47
CA LEU A 171 -12.24 8.72 15.68
C LEU A 171 -12.65 7.27 15.94
N HIS A 172 -13.31 7.02 17.07
CA HIS A 172 -13.83 5.70 17.41
C HIS A 172 -15.31 5.61 17.08
N ILE A 173 -15.65 4.77 16.09
CA ILE A 173 -17.02 4.53 15.66
C ILE A 173 -17.48 3.20 16.27
N LEU A 174 -18.47 3.25 17.16
CA LEU A 174 -19.06 2.06 17.77
C LEU A 174 -20.40 1.73 17.10
N VAL A 175 -20.42 0.64 16.33
CA VAL A 175 -21.65 0.11 15.72
C VAL A 175 -22.22 -1.00 16.60
N HIS A 176 -23.47 -0.86 17.04
CA HIS A 176 -24.13 -1.80 17.95
C HIS A 176 -25.44 -2.34 17.36
N GLY A 177 -25.85 -3.54 17.77
CA GLY A 177 -27.08 -4.20 17.32
C GLY A 177 -26.87 -5.20 16.19
N LYS A 178 -27.98 -5.61 15.54
CA LYS A 178 -27.98 -6.53 14.39
C LYS A 178 -28.49 -5.81 13.15
N ARG A 179 -27.84 -6.02 12.01
CA ARG A 179 -28.29 -5.46 10.72
C ARG A 179 -29.65 -6.06 10.33
N PRO A 180 -30.65 -5.24 9.98
CA PRO A 180 -31.91 -5.74 9.40
C PRO A 180 -31.69 -6.50 8.09
N LYS A 181 -32.66 -7.32 7.68
CA LYS A 181 -32.63 -8.01 6.38
C LYS A 181 -32.51 -6.97 5.25
N GLY A 182 -31.57 -7.20 4.33
CA GLY A 182 -31.31 -6.28 3.21
C GLY A 182 -30.28 -5.19 3.51
N VAL A 183 -29.90 -4.96 4.77
CA VAL A 183 -28.84 -4.03 5.15
C VAL A 183 -27.49 -4.77 5.16
N THR A 184 -26.53 -4.25 4.39
CA THR A 184 -25.21 -4.83 4.16
C THR A 184 -24.11 -4.05 4.88
N ALA A 185 -22.84 -4.41 4.66
CA ALA A 185 -21.72 -3.65 5.18
C ALA A 185 -21.55 -2.32 4.44
N LYS A 186 -21.98 -2.27 3.17
CA LYS A 186 -21.86 -1.07 2.34
C LYS A 186 -22.83 0.03 2.76
N ASP A 187 -23.96 -0.31 3.36
CA ASP A 187 -24.91 0.68 3.89
C ASP A 187 -24.41 1.37 5.17
N LEU A 188 -23.35 0.84 5.81
CA LEU A 188 -22.73 1.44 6.98
C LEU A 188 -21.62 2.44 6.62
N ILE A 189 -21.08 2.41 5.39
CA ILE A 189 -19.90 3.20 4.95
C ILE A 189 -20.02 3.78 3.53
#